data_AF-A0AAX3W488-F1
#
_entry.id   AF-A0AAX3W488-F1
#
_cell.length_a   1.000
_cell.length_b   1.000
_cell.length_c   1.000
_cell.angle_alpha   90.00
_cell.angle_beta   90.00
_cell.angle_gamma   90.00
#
_symmetry.space_group_name_H-M   'P 1'
#
loop_
_entity.id
_entity.type
_entity.pdbx_description
1 polymer ?
#
loop_
_entity_poly.entity_id
_entity_poly.type
_entity_poly.pdbx_seq_one_letter_code
_entity_poly.pdbx_strand_id
1 'polypeptide(L)'
;MGKFMTVFKFHLKDGLTSKSFIFGNLITIVIVLGIFGFSHFSSNGPKDEVAFINPTSYKTNIDQLNKGLNSVKLFLQEEGDLAQLKKQVRDGELDGIIEMKEKNGLPALTYTYKSFAD
;
A
#
# COMPACT_ATOMS: atom_id res chain seq x y z
N MET A 1 42.24 37.33 4.78
CA MET A 1 41.20 36.29 4.52
C MET A 1 41.37 35.53 3.20
N GLY A 2 41.85 36.15 2.10
CA GLY A 2 41.95 35.48 0.79
C GLY A 2 42.80 34.19 0.75
N LYS A 3 43.96 34.16 1.41
CA LYS A 3 44.85 32.99 1.41
C LYS A 3 44.25 31.76 2.10
N PHE A 4 43.59 31.96 3.24
CA PHE A 4 42.89 30.90 3.96
C PHE A 4 41.75 30.31 3.13
N MET A 5 40.94 31.18 2.49
CA MET A 5 39.84 30.74 1.64
C MET A 5 40.32 29.94 0.43
N THR A 6 41.48 30.31 -0.16
CA THR A 6 42.08 29.55 -1.26
C THR A 6 42.53 28.16 -0.82
N VAL A 7 43.20 28.06 0.33
CA VAL A 7 43.64 26.76 0.89
C VAL A 7 42.45 25.89 1.27
N PHE A 8 41.43 26.48 1.90
CA PHE A 8 40.18 25.80 2.22
C PHE A 8 39.46 25.28 0.98
N LYS A 9 39.29 26.12 -0.05
CA LYS A 9 38.67 25.72 -1.33
C LYS A 9 39.45 24.63 -2.03
N PHE A 10 40.79 24.65 -1.96
CA PHE A 10 41.64 23.60 -2.53
C PHE A 10 41.36 22.25 -1.85
N HIS A 11 41.44 22.18 -0.52
CA HIS A 11 41.18 20.94 0.20
C HIS A 11 39.72 20.48 0.10
N LEU A 12 38.77 21.40 0.08
CA LEU A 12 37.37 21.08 -0.13
C LEU A 12 37.15 20.50 -1.53
N LYS A 13 37.70 21.14 -2.57
CA LYS A 13 37.60 20.64 -3.95
C LYS A 13 38.27 19.28 -4.06
N ASP A 14 39.48 19.13 -3.55
CA ASP A 14 40.25 17.88 -3.62
C ASP A 14 39.55 16.74 -2.88
N GLY A 15 38.99 17.02 -1.70
CA GLY A 15 38.16 16.07 -0.94
C GLY A 15 36.90 15.65 -1.70
N LEU A 16 36.16 16.60 -2.26
CA LEU A 16 34.92 16.33 -3.03
C LEU A 16 35.19 15.66 -4.39
N THR A 17 36.35 15.91 -5.00
CA THR A 17 36.76 15.27 -6.26
C THR A 17 37.56 13.99 -6.06
N SER A 18 37.85 13.62 -4.80
CA SER A 18 38.57 12.39 -4.50
C SER A 18 37.75 11.18 -4.95
N LYS A 19 38.44 10.16 -5.48
CA LYS A 19 37.78 8.91 -5.92
C LYS A 19 36.95 8.30 -4.79
N SER A 20 37.46 8.31 -3.56
CA SER A 20 36.77 7.76 -2.39
C SER A 20 35.48 8.51 -2.07
N PHE A 21 35.47 9.85 -2.16
CA PHE A 21 34.24 10.63 -1.96
C PHE A 21 33.22 10.35 -3.06
N ILE A 22 33.67 10.25 -4.32
CA ILE A 22 32.81 9.95 -5.47
C ILE A 22 32.20 8.56 -5.33
N PHE A 23 33.00 7.51 -5.10
CA PHE A 23 32.51 6.14 -4.93
C PHE A 23 31.63 5.99 -3.70
N GLY A 24 31.99 6.63 -2.58
CA GLY A 24 31.19 6.62 -1.35
C GLY A 24 29.80 7.20 -1.59
N ASN A 25 29.70 8.39 -2.20
CA ASN A 25 28.40 9.00 -2.53
C ASN A 25 27.63 8.19 -3.56
N LEU A 26 28.30 7.62 -4.57
CA LEU A 26 27.64 6.79 -5.59
C LEU A 26 26.96 5.58 -4.95
N ILE A 27 27.63 4.90 -4.02
CA ILE A 27 27.06 3.77 -3.26
C ILE A 27 25.84 4.23 -2.45
N THR A 28 25.93 5.37 -1.77
CA THR A 28 24.80 5.94 -1.01
C THR A 28 23.60 6.23 -1.92
N ILE A 29 23.83 6.84 -3.09
CA ILE A 29 22.77 7.11 -4.07
C ILE A 29 22.13 5.79 -4.54
N VAL A 30 22.93 4.78 -4.86
CA VAL A 30 22.44 3.45 -5.28
C VAL A 30 21.58 2.82 -4.19
N ILE A 31 21.98 2.89 -2.93
CA ILE A 31 21.20 2.34 -1.81
C ILE A 31 19.87 3.09 -1.65
N VAL A 32 19.89 4.42 -1.68
CA VAL A 32 18.66 5.23 -1.55
C VAL A 32 17.71 4.96 -2.71
N LEU A 33 18.22 4.92 -3.95
CA LEU A 33 17.42 4.59 -5.13
C LEU A 33 16.91 3.14 -5.09
N GLY A 34 17.69 2.21 -4.57
CA GLY A 34 17.28 0.83 -4.38
C GLY A 34 16.11 0.70 -3.39
N ILE A 35 16.22 1.33 -2.22
CA ILE A 35 15.14 1.35 -1.22
C ILE A 35 13.90 2.09 -1.75
N PHE A 36 14.10 3.25 -2.38
CA PHE A 36 12.99 4.03 -2.93
C PHE A 36 12.30 3.29 -4.06
N GLY A 37 13.06 2.72 -5.01
CA GLY A 37 12.53 1.92 -6.10
C GLY A 37 11.78 0.70 -5.59
N PHE A 38 12.39 -0.07 -4.67
CA PHE A 38 11.72 -1.19 -4.02
C PHE A 38 10.42 -0.74 -3.34
N SER A 39 10.44 0.30 -2.52
CA SER A 39 9.23 0.81 -1.86
C SER A 39 8.16 1.30 -2.83
N HIS A 40 8.55 1.98 -3.92
CA HIS A 40 7.61 2.52 -4.90
C HIS A 40 6.97 1.45 -5.77
N PHE A 41 7.72 0.40 -6.12
CA PHE A 41 7.22 -0.69 -6.96
C PHE A 41 6.59 -1.82 -6.13
N SER A 42 7.05 -2.05 -4.90
CA SER A 42 6.47 -3.02 -3.96
C SER A 42 5.25 -2.47 -3.21
N SER A 43 4.97 -1.16 -3.23
CA SER A 43 3.70 -0.62 -2.71
C SER A 43 2.48 -1.06 -3.53
N ASN A 44 2.70 -1.61 -4.73
CA ASN A 44 1.68 -2.27 -5.54
C ASN A 44 1.70 -3.79 -5.30
N GLY A 45 1.80 -4.20 -4.04
CA GLY A 45 1.51 -5.58 -3.65
C GLY A 45 0.13 -6.02 -4.16
N PRO A 46 -0.16 -7.33 -4.21
CA PRO A 46 -1.50 -7.80 -4.55
C PRO A 46 -2.50 -7.07 -3.63
N LYS A 47 -3.53 -6.45 -4.24
CA LYS A 47 -4.59 -5.80 -3.48
C LYS A 47 -5.31 -6.86 -2.66
N ASP A 48 -5.64 -6.52 -1.43
CA ASP A 48 -6.43 -7.38 -0.57
C ASP A 48 -7.78 -7.67 -1.24
N GLU A 49 -8.12 -8.94 -1.40
CA GLU A 49 -9.36 -9.38 -2.01
C GLU A 49 -10.47 -9.40 -0.94
N VAL A 50 -11.51 -8.61 -1.17
CA VAL A 50 -12.58 -8.42 -0.19
C VAL A 50 -13.94 -8.65 -0.86
N ALA A 51 -14.70 -9.60 -0.32
CA ALA A 51 -16.06 -9.86 -0.80
C ALA A 51 -17.00 -8.73 -0.35
N PHE A 52 -17.82 -8.23 -1.26
CA PHE A 52 -18.86 -7.26 -0.97
C PHE A 52 -20.24 -7.89 -1.20
N ILE A 53 -21.05 -7.92 -0.15
CA ILE A 53 -22.40 -8.50 -0.17
C ILE A 53 -23.39 -7.37 0.05
N ASN A 54 -24.33 -7.22 -0.89
CA ASN A 54 -25.39 -6.21 -0.80
C ASN A 54 -26.75 -6.82 -1.17
N PRO A 55 -27.49 -7.34 -0.18
CA PRO A 55 -28.85 -7.83 -0.35
C PRO A 55 -29.90 -6.70 -0.35
N THR A 56 -29.49 -5.44 -0.18
CA THR A 56 -30.43 -4.30 -0.09
C THR A 56 -30.84 -3.79 -1.47
N SER A 57 -31.85 -2.91 -1.52
CA SER A 57 -32.26 -2.23 -2.76
C SER A 57 -31.30 -1.13 -3.23
N TYR A 58 -30.27 -0.80 -2.44
CA TYR A 58 -29.31 0.25 -2.79
C TYR A 58 -28.40 -0.25 -3.92
N LYS A 59 -28.33 0.51 -5.02
CA LYS A 59 -27.41 0.19 -6.12
C LYS A 59 -25.98 0.53 -5.71
N THR A 60 -25.07 -0.43 -5.83
CA THR A 60 -23.64 -0.21 -5.62
C THR A 60 -22.88 -0.46 -6.93
N ASN A 61 -22.03 0.48 -7.32
CA ASN A 61 -21.15 0.31 -8.47
C ASN A 61 -19.75 -0.12 -7.99
N ILE A 62 -19.51 -1.43 -7.97
CA ILE A 62 -18.23 -2.01 -7.52
C ILE A 62 -17.05 -1.56 -8.39
N ASP A 63 -17.24 -1.48 -9.70
CA ASP A 63 -16.17 -1.06 -10.62
C ASP A 63 -15.71 0.37 -10.36
N GLN A 64 -16.66 1.26 -10.05
CA GLN A 64 -16.35 2.65 -9.70
C GLN A 64 -15.65 2.74 -8.34
N LEU A 65 -16.07 1.94 -7.35
CA LEU A 65 -15.40 1.88 -6.04
C LEU A 65 -13.96 1.37 -6.19
N ASN A 66 -13.75 0.29 -6.96
CA ASN A 66 -12.42 -0.30 -7.19
C ASN A 66 -11.43 0.64 -7.87
N LYS A 67 -11.89 1.62 -8.65
CA LYS A 67 -11.01 2.65 -9.24
C LYS A 67 -10.42 3.59 -8.19
N GLY A 68 -11.10 3.78 -7.06
CA GLY A 68 -10.65 4.62 -5.95
C GLY A 68 -9.88 3.89 -4.86
N LEU A 69 -9.87 2.54 -4.88
CA LEU A 69 -9.23 1.72 -3.86
C LEU A 69 -7.84 1.26 -4.33
N ASN A 70 -6.80 1.73 -3.64
CA ASN A 70 -5.42 1.40 -3.99
C ASN A 70 -4.94 0.09 -3.34
N SER A 71 -5.43 -0.24 -2.15
CA SER A 71 -5.00 -1.40 -1.36
C SER A 71 -5.97 -2.58 -1.38
N VAL A 72 -7.23 -2.36 -1.81
CA VAL A 72 -8.30 -3.36 -1.74
C VAL A 72 -8.95 -3.52 -3.11
N LYS A 73 -9.34 -4.75 -3.44
CA LYS A 73 -10.16 -5.09 -4.59
C LYS A 73 -11.46 -5.72 -4.10
N LEU A 74 -12.57 -5.04 -4.35
CA LEU A 74 -13.92 -5.52 -4.03
C LEU A 74 -14.45 -6.40 -5.17
N PHE A 75 -15.13 -7.48 -4.82
CA PHE A 75 -15.93 -8.26 -5.77
C PHE A 75 -17.31 -8.53 -5.18
N LEU A 76 -18.35 -8.48 -6.02
CA LEU A 76 -19.72 -8.67 -5.58
C LEU A 76 -20.00 -10.17 -5.38
N GLN A 77 -20.60 -10.54 -4.24
CA GLN A 77 -21.03 -11.91 -3.95
C GLN A 77 -22.48 -11.91 -3.45
N GLU A 78 -23.19 -13.02 -3.69
CA GLU A 78 -24.55 -13.23 -3.19
C GLU A 78 -24.57 -13.56 -1.69
N GLU A 79 -25.69 -13.24 -1.03
CA GLU A 79 -25.85 -13.44 0.43
C GLU A 79 -25.80 -14.92 0.85
N GLY A 80 -26.17 -15.84 -0.04
CA GLY A 80 -26.16 -17.28 0.20
C GLY A 80 -24.79 -17.85 0.56
N ASP A 81 -23.71 -17.14 0.23
CA ASP A 81 -22.34 -17.60 0.41
C ASP A 81 -21.70 -17.12 1.73
N LEU A 82 -22.41 -16.38 2.59
CA LEU A 82 -21.81 -15.72 3.76
C LEU A 82 -21.05 -16.68 4.70
N ALA A 83 -21.60 -17.88 4.95
CA ALA A 83 -20.96 -18.87 5.82
C ALA A 83 -19.66 -19.41 5.20
N GLN A 84 -19.65 -19.62 3.88
CA GLN A 84 -18.48 -20.03 3.13
C GLN A 84 -17.44 -18.92 3.09
N LEU A 85 -17.84 -17.69 2.79
CA LEU A 85 -16.94 -16.53 2.80
C LEU A 85 -16.28 -16.33 4.16
N LYS A 86 -17.03 -16.44 5.27
CA LYS A 86 -16.45 -16.33 6.63
C LYS A 86 -15.42 -17.41 6.90
N LYS A 87 -15.63 -18.61 6.37
CA LYS A 87 -14.64 -19.69 6.44
C LYS A 87 -13.40 -19.33 5.60
N GLN A 88 -13.57 -18.81 4.39
CA GLN A 88 -12.45 -18.37 3.54
C GLN A 88 -11.62 -17.25 4.18
N VAL A 89 -12.26 -16.30 4.88
CA VAL A 89 -11.54 -15.26 5.63
C VAL A 89 -10.72 -15.85 6.77
N ARG A 90 -11.29 -16.80 7.51
CA ARG A 90 -10.60 -17.46 8.63
C ARG A 90 -9.44 -18.33 8.14
N ASP A 91 -9.63 -19.02 7.03
CA ASP A 91 -8.65 -19.93 6.45
C ASP A 91 -7.57 -19.16 5.64
N GLY A 92 -7.72 -17.83 5.49
CA GLY A 92 -6.75 -16.93 4.85
C GLY A 92 -6.83 -16.88 3.32
N GLU A 93 -7.85 -17.50 2.74
CA GLU A 93 -8.13 -17.46 1.29
C GLU A 93 -8.74 -16.13 0.84
N LEU A 94 -9.38 -15.41 1.75
CA LEU A 94 -9.98 -14.10 1.53
C LEU A 94 -9.50 -13.11 2.59
N ASP A 95 -9.27 -11.86 2.22
CA ASP A 95 -8.75 -10.87 3.16
C ASP A 95 -9.86 -10.26 4.03
N GLY A 96 -11.09 -10.19 3.50
CA GLY A 96 -12.24 -9.73 4.28
C GLY A 96 -13.59 -9.80 3.56
N ILE A 97 -14.63 -9.42 4.30
CA ILE A 97 -16.02 -9.34 3.84
C ILE A 97 -16.61 -8.01 4.30
N ILE A 98 -17.33 -7.36 3.40
CA ILE A 98 -18.16 -6.19 3.66
C ILE A 98 -19.62 -6.59 3.42
N GLU A 99 -20.44 -6.56 4.45
CA GLU A 99 -21.87 -6.80 4.37
C GLU A 99 -22.61 -5.46 4.46
N MET A 100 -23.37 -5.10 3.43
CA MET A 100 -24.34 -4.01 3.49
C MET A 100 -25.66 -4.52 4.03
N LYS A 101 -26.17 -3.89 5.08
CA LYS A 101 -27.46 -4.21 5.70
C LYS A 101 -28.27 -2.94 5.85
N GLU A 102 -29.58 -3.09 5.92
CA GLU A 102 -30.45 -1.97 6.27
C GLU A 102 -30.68 -1.96 7.79
N LYS A 103 -30.48 -0.80 8.41
CA LYS A 103 -30.78 -0.58 9.83
C LYS A 103 -31.56 0.72 9.97
N ASN A 104 -32.82 0.61 10.41
CA ASN A 104 -33.73 1.74 10.57
C ASN A 104 -33.93 2.57 9.28
N GLY A 105 -34.04 1.92 8.12
CA GLY A 105 -34.22 2.63 6.84
C GLY A 105 -32.96 3.25 6.25
N LEU A 106 -31.79 2.97 6.84
CA LEU A 106 -30.50 3.51 6.41
C LEU A 106 -29.52 2.37 6.10
N PRO A 107 -28.62 2.55 5.11
CA PRO A 107 -27.57 1.59 4.84
C PRO A 107 -26.55 1.58 5.98
N ALA A 108 -26.22 0.39 6.45
CA ALA A 108 -25.21 0.11 7.46
C ALA A 108 -24.23 -0.93 6.90
N LEU A 109 -22.94 -0.75 7.20
CA LEU A 109 -21.88 -1.65 6.74
C LEU A 109 -21.32 -2.43 7.93
N THR A 110 -21.21 -3.75 7.76
CA THR A 110 -20.52 -4.64 8.70
C THR A 110 -19.26 -5.17 8.02
N TYR A 111 -18.14 -5.13 8.74
CA TYR A 111 -16.84 -5.53 8.22
C TYR A 111 -16.32 -6.75 8.99
N THR A 112 -15.86 -7.76 8.26
CA THR A 112 -15.10 -8.89 8.81
C THR A 112 -13.76 -8.90 8.09
N TYR A 113 -12.65 -8.93 8.82
CA TYR A 113 -11.31 -8.99 8.24
C TYR A 113 -10.58 -10.21 8.78
N LYS A 114 -9.63 -10.76 8.01
CA LYS A 114 -8.73 -11.78 8.53
C LYS A 114 -8.04 -11.22 9.78
N SER A 115 -7.99 -12.00 10.86
CA SER A 115 -7.27 -11.57 12.06
C SER A 115 -5.82 -11.36 11.65
N PHE A 116 -5.29 -10.15 11.85
CA PHE A 116 -3.85 -10.00 11.89
C PHE A 116 -3.36 -10.82 13.09
N ALA A 117 -2.34 -11.65 12.89
CA ALA A 117 -1.64 -12.22 14.02
C ALA A 117 -1.00 -11.05 14.79
N ASP A 118 -1.29 -10.96 16.09
CA ASP A 118 -0.64 -10.01 17.01
C ASP A 118 0.89 -10.20 17.01
#